data_AF-A0A1H1M716-F1
#
_entry.id   AF-A0A1H1M716-F1
#
_cell.length_a   1.000
_cell.length_b   1.000
_cell.length_c   1.000
_cell.angle_alpha   90.00
_cell.angle_beta   90.00
_cell.angle_gamma   90.00
#
_symmetry.space_group_name_H-M   'P 1'
#
loop_
_entity.id
_entity.type
_entity.pdbx_description
1 polymer ?
#
loop_
_entity_poly.entity_id
_entity_poly.type
_entity_poly.pdbx_seq_one_letter_code
_entity_poly.pdbx_strand_id
1 'polypeptide(L)'
;MTEQQAIELLTSYRAKQARIKALDAHSVGAGITISRLCEDDQLQQLHQRLRGLPSYMYLTTRELRLEATAHAYLERYPVGTRSQLAAVPTGVADPEDDQLLLELRGKIKRVIEARGAGTHDLDALLERLAEAQDLQEELRQCDAALEALASYKPDYARLLRLRYVEDSTIEKVAEKLQVSRRTYERLRPRAVAEFVRLSG
;
A
#
# COMPACT_ATOMS: atom_id res chain seq x y z
N MET A 1 -1.04 27.26 -5.77
CA MET A 1 -1.70 26.58 -6.91
C MET A 1 -2.32 27.63 -7.84
N THR A 2 -2.29 27.45 -9.15
CA THR A 2 -2.96 28.34 -10.13
C THR A 2 -4.35 27.81 -10.52
N GLU A 3 -5.20 28.64 -11.14
CA GLU A 3 -6.52 28.19 -11.61
C GLU A 3 -6.43 27.04 -12.62
N GLN A 4 -5.43 27.06 -13.50
CA GLN A 4 -5.21 25.99 -14.48
C GLN A 4 -4.83 24.68 -13.78
N GLN A 5 -3.94 24.73 -12.79
CA GLN A 5 -3.56 23.57 -11.98
C GLN A 5 -4.74 23.00 -11.19
N ALA A 6 -5.59 23.86 -10.63
CA ALA A 6 -6.80 23.43 -9.93
C ALA A 6 -7.79 22.70 -10.85
N ILE A 7 -8.00 23.23 -12.06
CA ILE A 7 -8.85 22.59 -13.06
C ILE A 7 -8.24 21.23 -13.45
N GLU A 8 -6.94 21.17 -13.70
CA GLU A 8 -6.24 19.93 -14.06
C GLU A 8 -6.32 18.88 -12.95
N LEU A 9 -6.13 19.28 -11.69
CA LEU A 9 -6.28 18.41 -10.52
C LEU A 9 -7.68 17.80 -10.45
N LEU A 10 -8.73 18.63 -10.59
CA LEU A 10 -10.12 18.17 -10.55
C LEU A 10 -10.47 17.28 -11.75
N THR A 11 -9.97 17.61 -12.95
CA THR A 11 -10.28 16.87 -14.18
C THR A 11 -9.54 15.51 -14.22
N SER A 12 -8.32 15.46 -13.67
CA SER A 12 -7.53 14.24 -13.56
C SER A 12 -7.99 13.32 -12.43
N TYR A 13 -8.91 13.75 -11.56
CA TYR A 13 -9.38 13.01 -10.38
C TYR A 13 -9.73 11.55 -10.69
N ARG A 14 -10.62 11.31 -11.67
CA ARG A 14 -11.05 9.95 -12.05
C ARG A 14 -9.91 9.12 -12.65
N ALA A 15 -9.03 9.77 -13.42
CA ALA A 15 -7.87 9.10 -14.01
C ALA A 15 -6.89 8.63 -12.91
N LYS A 16 -6.60 9.50 -11.94
CA LYS A 16 -5.79 9.16 -10.75
C LYS A 16 -6.42 8.05 -9.93
N GLN A 17 -7.74 8.12 -9.70
CA GLN A 17 -8.46 7.04 -9.00
C GLN A 17 -8.40 5.70 -9.75
N ALA A 18 -8.53 5.72 -11.08
CA ALA A 18 -8.38 4.52 -11.90
C ALA A 18 -6.94 3.99 -11.89
N ARG A 19 -5.94 4.88 -11.88
CA ARG A 19 -4.53 4.53 -11.79
C ARG A 19 -4.21 3.86 -10.46
N ILE A 20 -4.69 4.40 -9.33
CA ILE A 20 -4.55 3.77 -8.01
C ILE A 20 -5.17 2.36 -8.04
N LYS A 21 -6.39 2.20 -8.58
CA LYS A 21 -7.02 0.87 -8.72
C LYS A 21 -6.21 -0.08 -9.60
N ALA A 22 -5.60 0.41 -10.66
CA ALA A 22 -4.76 -0.39 -11.54
C ALA A 22 -3.46 -0.81 -10.84
N LEU A 23 -2.84 0.10 -10.08
CA LEU A 23 -1.68 -0.18 -9.24
C LEU A 23 -2.04 -1.25 -8.19
N ASP A 24 -3.16 -1.09 -7.47
CA ASP A 24 -3.63 -2.05 -6.46
C ASP A 24 -3.95 -3.44 -7.03
N ALA A 25 -4.49 -3.50 -8.25
CA ALA A 25 -4.88 -4.76 -8.91
C ALA A 25 -3.69 -5.56 -9.46
N HIS A 26 -2.50 -4.95 -9.58
CA HIS A 26 -1.32 -5.67 -10.02
C HIS A 26 -0.81 -6.60 -8.91
N SER A 27 -1.12 -7.88 -9.06
CA SER A 27 -0.53 -8.98 -8.29
C SER A 27 0.92 -9.15 -8.74
N VAL A 28 1.87 -8.82 -7.87
CA VAL A 28 3.27 -9.21 -8.05
C VAL A 28 3.40 -10.62 -7.47
N GLY A 29 4.17 -11.47 -8.16
CA GLY A 29 4.16 -12.93 -8.04
C GLY A 29 4.03 -13.52 -6.62
N ALA A 30 3.49 -14.74 -6.56
CA ALA A 30 3.12 -15.48 -5.34
C ALA A 30 1.91 -14.94 -4.55
N GLY A 31 1.07 -14.11 -5.17
CA GLY A 31 -0.23 -13.71 -4.61
C GLY A 31 -0.16 -12.59 -3.58
N ILE A 32 0.89 -11.78 -3.61
CA ILE A 32 1.04 -10.58 -2.77
C ILE A 32 0.48 -9.40 -3.58
N THR A 33 -0.68 -8.89 -3.16
CA THR A 33 -1.18 -7.59 -3.64
C THR A 33 -0.50 -6.47 -2.85
N ILE A 34 -0.39 -5.28 -3.43
CA ILE A 34 0.18 -4.09 -2.74
C ILE A 34 -0.57 -3.79 -1.44
N SER A 35 -1.85 -4.16 -1.35
CA SER A 35 -2.66 -4.13 -0.12
C SER A 35 -2.06 -4.95 1.03
N ARG A 36 -1.38 -6.07 0.74
CA ARG A 36 -0.74 -6.94 1.74
C ARG A 36 0.60 -6.43 2.25
N LEU A 37 1.30 -5.55 1.52
CA LEU A 37 2.49 -4.87 2.07
C LEU A 37 2.10 -3.94 3.23
N CYS A 38 0.85 -3.50 3.29
CA CYS A 38 0.30 -2.79 4.46
C CYS A 38 -0.03 -3.75 5.63
N GLU A 39 -0.18 -5.06 5.37
CA GLU A 39 -0.37 -6.11 6.39
C GLU A 39 0.95 -6.59 7.01
N ASP A 40 2.13 -6.18 6.51
CA ASP A 40 3.42 -6.49 7.14
C ASP A 40 3.51 -5.95 8.59
N ASP A 41 2.68 -4.98 8.94
CA ASP A 41 2.44 -4.56 10.32
C ASP A 41 1.90 -5.69 11.20
N GLN A 42 1.07 -6.59 10.67
CA GLN A 42 0.50 -7.70 11.44
C GLN A 42 1.53 -8.80 11.71
N LEU A 43 2.43 -9.10 10.77
CA LEU A 43 3.52 -10.06 10.98
C LEU A 43 4.57 -9.51 11.94
N GLN A 44 4.90 -8.21 11.85
CA GLN A 44 5.76 -7.56 12.83
C GLN A 44 5.11 -7.49 14.21
N GLN A 45 3.82 -7.15 14.31
CA GLN A 45 3.06 -7.16 15.55
C GLN A 45 2.96 -8.57 16.14
N LEU A 46 2.77 -9.60 15.31
CA LEU A 46 2.80 -10.99 15.76
C LEU A 46 4.19 -11.34 16.32
N HIS A 47 5.27 -11.00 15.60
CA HIS A 47 6.63 -11.19 16.10
C HIS A 47 6.89 -10.44 17.42
N GLN A 48 6.36 -9.24 17.59
CA GLN A 48 6.44 -8.48 18.85
C GLN A 48 5.67 -9.16 19.98
N ARG A 49 4.47 -9.70 19.70
CA ARG A 49 3.63 -10.41 20.69
C ARG A 49 4.20 -11.77 21.08
N LEU A 50 4.83 -12.47 20.15
CA LEU A 50 5.51 -13.75 20.40
C LEU A 50 6.84 -13.56 21.12
N ARG A 51 7.40 -12.34 21.13
CA ARG A 51 8.67 -12.03 21.79
C ARG A 51 8.53 -12.19 23.31
N GLY A 52 9.17 -13.21 23.86
CA GLY A 52 9.16 -13.51 25.30
C GLY A 52 8.15 -14.58 25.73
N LEU A 53 7.36 -15.12 24.80
CA LEU A 53 6.57 -16.33 25.06
C LEU A 53 7.41 -17.59 24.83
N PRO A 54 7.21 -18.67 25.60
CA PRO A 54 7.88 -19.93 25.35
C PRO A 54 7.47 -20.55 24.01
N SER A 55 8.43 -21.11 23.26
CA SER A 55 8.21 -21.66 21.92
C SER A 55 7.10 -22.71 21.85
N TYR A 56 6.90 -23.51 22.91
CA TYR A 56 5.87 -24.56 22.95
C TYR A 56 4.43 -24.05 22.89
N MET A 57 4.20 -22.76 23.13
CA MET A 57 2.86 -22.17 23.09
C MET A 57 2.38 -21.88 21.65
N TYR A 58 3.30 -21.74 20.70
CA TYR A 58 2.98 -21.30 19.34
C TYR A 58 3.65 -22.15 18.24
N LEU A 59 4.56 -23.05 18.60
CA LEU A 59 5.14 -24.03 17.68
C LEU A 59 4.45 -25.39 17.84
N THR A 60 4.29 -26.08 16.72
CA THR A 60 3.86 -27.48 16.71
C THR A 60 4.95 -28.41 17.24
N THR A 61 4.59 -29.63 17.63
CA THR A 61 5.56 -30.65 18.10
C THR A 61 6.69 -30.90 17.09
N ARG A 62 6.41 -30.82 15.79
CA ARG A 62 7.42 -30.98 14.73
C ARG A 62 8.36 -29.79 14.67
N GLU A 63 7.85 -28.57 14.84
CA GLU A 63 8.64 -27.34 14.83
C GLU A 63 9.50 -27.19 16.08
N LEU A 64 9.00 -27.62 17.24
CA LEU A 64 9.79 -27.71 18.47
C LEU A 64 10.97 -28.67 18.31
N ARG A 65 10.79 -29.79 17.60
CA ARG A 65 11.90 -30.71 17.29
C ARG A 65 12.92 -30.07 16.36
N LEU A 66 12.48 -29.36 15.32
CA LEU A 66 13.37 -28.62 14.43
C LEU A 66 14.17 -27.54 15.18
N GLU A 67 13.51 -26.80 16.08
CA GLU A 67 14.14 -25.79 16.93
C GLU A 67 15.16 -26.42 17.87
N ALA A 68 14.81 -27.50 18.57
CA ALA A 68 15.71 -28.21 19.47
C ALA A 68 16.95 -28.78 18.75
N THR A 69 16.75 -29.43 17.61
CA THR A 69 17.85 -29.95 16.78
C THR A 69 18.72 -28.78 16.27
N ALA A 70 18.12 -27.68 15.82
CA ALA A 70 18.90 -26.50 15.42
C ALA A 70 19.76 -25.96 16.58
N HIS A 71 19.20 -25.83 17.78
CA HIS A 71 19.93 -25.37 18.96
C HIS A 71 21.11 -26.28 19.34
N ALA A 72 21.00 -27.59 19.12
CA ALA A 72 22.06 -28.54 19.41
C ALA A 72 23.30 -28.36 18.51
N TYR A 73 23.11 -27.90 17.27
CA TYR A 73 24.19 -27.78 16.27
C TYR A 73 24.59 -26.33 15.94
N LEU A 74 23.87 -25.33 16.45
CA LEU A 74 24.22 -23.91 16.27
C LEU A 74 25.29 -23.46 17.27
N GLU A 75 26.46 -23.08 16.76
CA GLU A 75 27.52 -22.48 17.59
C GLU A 75 27.20 -21.04 18.01
N ARG A 76 26.42 -20.33 17.19
CA ARG A 76 26.03 -18.91 17.38
C ARG A 76 24.62 -18.70 16.85
N TYR A 77 23.97 -17.64 17.32
CA TYR A 77 22.65 -17.20 16.86
C TYR A 77 22.78 -16.04 15.87
N PRO A 78 22.94 -16.32 14.57
CA PRO A 78 23.07 -15.25 13.58
C PRO A 78 21.74 -14.50 13.42
N VAL A 79 21.86 -13.19 13.22
CA VAL A 79 20.74 -12.32 12.87
C VAL A 79 20.68 -12.24 11.34
N GLY A 80 19.51 -12.52 10.76
CA GLY A 80 19.26 -12.48 9.31
C GLY A 80 19.17 -13.86 8.65
N THR A 81 18.23 -14.04 7.72
CA THR A 81 17.87 -15.35 7.13
C THR A 81 18.99 -15.98 6.31
N ARG A 82 19.79 -15.19 5.58
CA ARG A 82 20.97 -15.69 4.84
C ARG A 82 22.07 -16.19 5.78
N SER A 83 22.31 -15.47 6.87
CA SER A 83 23.28 -15.85 7.91
C SER A 83 22.81 -17.08 8.68
N GLN A 84 21.50 -17.22 8.93
CA GLN A 84 20.90 -18.43 9.49
C GLN A 84 21.08 -19.65 8.58
N LEU A 85 20.87 -19.51 7.27
CA LEU A 85 21.13 -20.60 6.32
C LEU A 85 22.59 -21.06 6.33
N ALA A 86 23.53 -20.11 6.46
CA ALA A 86 24.96 -20.40 6.51
C ALA A 86 25.39 -21.08 7.81
N ALA A 87 24.71 -20.78 8.94
CA ALA A 87 25.02 -21.35 10.24
C ALA A 87 24.47 -22.77 10.46
N VAL A 88 23.43 -23.17 9.73
CA VAL A 88 22.91 -24.55 9.81
C VAL A 88 23.86 -25.50 9.07
N PRO A 89 24.36 -26.59 9.70
CA PRO A 89 25.24 -27.55 9.05
C PRO A 89 24.64 -28.16 7.77
N THR A 90 25.49 -28.52 6.81
CA THR A 90 25.08 -29.19 5.56
C THR A 90 24.91 -30.69 5.69
N GLY A 91 25.45 -31.29 6.74
CA GLY A 91 25.40 -32.72 7.01
C GLY A 91 25.85 -33.05 8.43
N VAL A 92 25.20 -34.02 9.06
CA VAL A 92 25.56 -34.52 10.40
C VAL A 92 25.63 -36.05 10.41
N ALA A 93 26.38 -36.62 11.36
CA ALA A 93 26.56 -38.07 11.48
C ALA A 93 25.29 -38.85 11.87
N ASP A 94 24.33 -38.21 12.55
CA ASP A 94 23.05 -38.81 12.91
C ASP A 94 22.03 -38.63 11.76
N PRO A 95 21.51 -39.72 11.16
CA PRO A 95 20.58 -39.65 10.04
C PRO A 95 19.23 -39.02 10.38
N GLU A 96 18.77 -39.07 11.64
CA GLU A 96 17.49 -38.44 12.03
C GLU A 96 17.63 -36.92 12.11
N ASP A 97 18.70 -36.45 12.74
CA ASP A 97 19.05 -35.03 12.81
C ASP A 97 19.37 -34.45 11.43
N ASP A 98 20.03 -35.21 10.56
CA ASP A 98 20.35 -34.79 9.20
C ASP A 98 19.09 -34.47 8.38
N GLN A 99 18.05 -35.30 8.48
CA GLN A 99 16.76 -35.05 7.83
C GLN A 99 16.08 -33.79 8.37
N LEU A 100 16.12 -33.57 9.69
CA LEU A 100 15.55 -32.38 10.33
C LEU A 100 16.28 -31.10 9.92
N LEU A 101 17.61 -31.13 9.83
CA LEU A 101 18.41 -29.99 9.39
C LEU A 101 18.23 -29.71 7.90
N LEU A 102 18.07 -30.73 7.06
CA LEU A 102 17.70 -30.56 5.64
C LEU A 102 16.32 -29.93 5.49
N GLU A 103 15.33 -30.36 6.29
CA GLU A 103 13.99 -29.75 6.31
C GLU A 103 14.07 -28.27 6.72
N LEU A 104 14.83 -27.96 7.78
CA LEU A 104 15.03 -26.60 8.25
C LEU A 104 15.70 -25.72 7.18
N ARG A 105 16.76 -26.20 6.54
CA ARG A 105 17.42 -25.50 5.42
C ARG A 105 16.46 -25.27 4.26
N GLY A 106 15.61 -26.24 3.94
CA GLY A 106 14.56 -26.10 2.94
C GLY A 106 13.56 -25.00 3.28
N LYS A 107 13.12 -24.92 4.54
CA LYS A 107 12.23 -23.84 5.02
C LYS A 107 12.92 -22.47 4.96
N ILE A 108 14.18 -22.36 5.40
CA ILE A 108 14.94 -21.10 5.34
C ILE A 108 15.17 -20.68 3.88
N LYS A 109 15.49 -21.62 2.98
CA LYS A 109 15.63 -21.35 1.55
C LYS A 109 14.33 -20.85 0.94
N ARG A 110 13.19 -21.46 1.22
CA ARG A 110 11.88 -20.97 0.77
C ARG A 110 11.61 -19.54 1.26
N VAL A 111 11.98 -19.22 2.50
CA VAL A 111 11.87 -17.85 3.04
C VAL A 111 12.83 -16.89 2.33
N ILE A 112 14.06 -17.30 2.04
CA ILE A 112 15.03 -16.50 1.28
C ILE A 112 14.58 -16.32 -0.17
N GLU A 113 14.01 -17.33 -0.81
CA GLU A 113 13.48 -17.28 -2.16
C GLU A 113 12.23 -16.40 -2.22
N ALA A 114 11.31 -16.54 -1.26
CA ALA A 114 10.16 -15.64 -1.10
C ALA A 114 10.58 -14.18 -0.85
N ARG A 115 11.71 -13.96 -0.16
CA ARG A 115 12.29 -12.63 0.07
C ARG A 115 13.29 -12.18 -1.01
N GLY A 116 13.69 -13.07 -1.91
CA GLY A 116 14.90 -12.94 -2.74
C GLY A 116 14.65 -13.06 -4.23
N ALA A 117 13.48 -13.54 -4.66
CA ALA A 117 12.96 -13.37 -6.02
C ALA A 117 12.63 -11.90 -6.36
N GLY A 118 13.21 -10.94 -5.63
CA GLY A 118 12.57 -9.66 -5.39
C GLY A 118 13.47 -8.43 -5.30
N THR A 119 14.78 -8.40 -5.58
CA THR A 119 15.49 -7.10 -5.46
C THR A 119 15.10 -6.10 -6.56
N HIS A 120 15.01 -6.53 -7.82
CA HIS A 120 14.49 -5.67 -8.89
C HIS A 120 12.97 -5.47 -8.80
N ASP A 121 12.22 -6.49 -8.36
CA ASP A 121 10.78 -6.38 -8.14
C ASP A 121 10.45 -5.51 -6.92
N LEU A 122 11.28 -5.49 -5.86
CA LEU A 122 11.08 -4.68 -4.66
C LEU A 122 11.35 -3.20 -4.96
N ASP A 123 12.41 -2.86 -5.69
CA ASP A 123 12.65 -1.47 -6.11
C ASP A 123 11.50 -0.96 -7.00
N ALA A 124 11.07 -1.76 -7.98
CA ALA A 124 9.92 -1.43 -8.83
C ALA A 124 8.59 -1.39 -8.05
N LEU A 125 8.45 -2.20 -7.00
CA LEU A 125 7.30 -2.17 -6.08
C LEU A 125 7.32 -0.92 -5.21
N LEU A 126 8.48 -0.52 -4.68
CA LEU A 126 8.65 0.69 -3.89
C LEU A 126 8.35 1.94 -4.72
N GLU A 127 8.81 1.99 -5.97
CA GLU A 127 8.45 3.05 -6.91
C GLU A 127 6.94 3.12 -7.17
N ARG A 128 6.28 1.97 -7.39
CA ARG A 128 4.82 1.92 -7.60
C ARG A 128 4.03 2.26 -6.33
N LEU A 129 4.53 1.87 -5.17
CA LEU A 129 3.94 2.21 -3.88
C LEU A 129 4.05 3.71 -3.62
N ALA A 130 5.22 4.30 -3.89
CA ALA A 130 5.42 5.74 -3.83
C ALA A 130 4.48 6.46 -4.80
N GLU A 131 4.36 6.00 -6.06
CA GLU A 131 3.41 6.53 -7.03
C GLU A 131 1.97 6.48 -6.50
N ALA A 132 1.55 5.35 -5.92
CA ALA A 132 0.21 5.19 -5.36
C ALA A 132 -0.03 6.12 -4.17
N GLN A 133 0.97 6.29 -3.28
CA GLN A 133 0.90 7.18 -2.13
C GLN A 133 0.80 8.65 -2.55
N ASP A 134 1.62 9.08 -3.50
CA ASP A 134 1.59 10.44 -4.04
C ASP A 134 0.22 10.75 -4.66
N LEU A 135 -0.31 9.83 -5.48
CA LEU A 135 -1.64 9.97 -6.08
C LEU A 135 -2.76 10.00 -5.03
N GLN A 136 -2.65 9.19 -3.97
CA GLN A 136 -3.62 9.19 -2.88
C GLN A 136 -3.60 10.51 -2.11
N GLU A 137 -2.42 11.07 -1.85
CA GLU A 137 -2.27 12.33 -1.14
C GLU A 137 -2.84 13.50 -1.94
N GLU A 138 -2.58 13.55 -3.25
CA GLU A 138 -3.17 14.55 -4.14
C GLU A 138 -4.71 14.48 -4.16
N LEU A 139 -5.29 13.27 -4.18
CA LEU A 139 -6.74 13.09 -4.11
C LEU A 139 -7.30 13.51 -2.74
N ARG A 140 -6.62 13.18 -1.64
CA ARG A 140 -7.03 13.61 -0.29
C ARG A 140 -7.04 15.13 -0.15
N GLN A 141 -6.02 15.81 -0.67
CA GLN A 141 -5.98 17.27 -0.66
C GLN A 141 -7.13 17.87 -1.47
N CYS A 142 -7.42 17.27 -2.63
CA CYS A 142 -8.57 17.67 -3.45
C CYS A 142 -9.90 17.48 -2.71
N ASP A 143 -10.11 16.33 -2.08
CA ASP A 143 -11.31 16.03 -1.31
C ASP A 143 -11.47 16.94 -0.09
N ALA A 144 -10.40 17.17 0.66
CA ALA A 144 -10.39 18.08 1.81
C ALA A 144 -10.75 19.52 1.39
N ALA A 145 -10.21 20.01 0.28
CA ALA A 145 -10.55 21.33 -0.25
C ALA A 145 -12.01 21.40 -0.72
N LEU A 146 -12.54 20.34 -1.36
CA LEU A 146 -13.94 20.28 -1.76
C LEU A 146 -14.90 20.20 -0.56
N GLU A 147 -14.53 19.47 0.50
CA GLU A 147 -15.31 19.40 1.74
C GLU A 147 -15.31 20.72 2.50
N ALA A 148 -14.13 21.34 2.63
CA ALA A 148 -14.01 22.68 3.20
C ALA A 148 -14.89 23.67 2.42
N LEU A 149 -14.81 23.66 1.08
CA LEU A 149 -15.67 24.50 0.24
C LEU A 149 -17.15 24.19 0.42
N ALA A 150 -17.52 22.91 0.55
CA ALA A 150 -18.90 22.49 0.73
C ALA A 150 -19.51 22.99 2.04
N SER A 151 -18.69 23.15 3.10
CA SER A 151 -19.15 23.59 4.42
C SER A 151 -19.72 25.02 4.42
N TYR A 152 -19.23 25.91 3.55
CA TYR A 152 -19.65 27.32 3.52
C TYR A 152 -20.17 27.80 2.16
N LYS A 153 -19.82 27.12 1.05
CA LYS A 153 -20.32 27.38 -0.31
C LYS A 153 -20.65 26.05 -1.02
N PRO A 154 -21.72 25.34 -0.59
CA PRO A 154 -22.09 24.03 -1.11
C PRO A 154 -22.31 24.00 -2.62
N ASP A 155 -22.91 25.06 -3.19
CA ASP A 155 -23.14 25.15 -4.64
C ASP A 155 -21.83 25.20 -5.45
N TYR A 156 -20.76 25.76 -4.89
CA TYR A 156 -19.47 25.87 -5.58
C TYR A 156 -18.78 24.52 -5.60
N ALA A 157 -18.73 23.83 -4.46
CA ALA A 157 -18.21 22.47 -4.38
C ALA A 157 -18.98 21.52 -5.30
N ARG A 158 -20.32 21.62 -5.32
CA ARG A 158 -21.17 20.80 -6.18
C ARG A 158 -20.95 21.11 -7.67
N LEU A 159 -20.82 22.38 -8.05
CA LEU A 159 -20.48 22.78 -9.41
C LEU A 159 -19.15 22.17 -9.86
N LEU A 160 -18.09 22.28 -9.04
CA LEU A 160 -16.77 21.77 -9.36
C LEU A 160 -16.76 20.24 -9.50
N ARG A 161 -17.41 19.52 -8.57
CA ARG A 161 -17.56 18.06 -8.65
C ARG A 161 -18.28 17.64 -9.93
N LEU A 162 -19.43 18.23 -10.22
CA LEU A 162 -20.20 17.88 -11.42
C LEU A 162 -19.42 18.18 -12.71
N ARG A 163 -18.80 19.36 -12.78
CA ARG A 163 -18.16 19.79 -14.02
C ARG A 163 -16.83 19.07 -14.28
N TYR A 164 -15.98 18.95 -13.27
CA TYR A 164 -14.60 18.54 -13.46
C TYR A 164 -14.33 17.12 -12.98
N VAL A 165 -14.94 16.69 -11.87
CA VAL A 165 -14.75 15.31 -11.38
C VAL A 165 -15.65 14.33 -12.12
N GLU A 166 -16.91 14.71 -12.39
CA GLU A 166 -17.86 13.86 -13.10
C GLU A 166 -17.84 14.00 -14.63
N ASP A 167 -17.11 15.00 -15.15
CA ASP A 167 -17.07 15.39 -16.56
C ASP A 167 -18.48 15.67 -17.15
N SER A 168 -19.37 16.27 -16.35
CA SER A 168 -20.71 16.63 -16.84
C SER A 168 -20.66 17.85 -17.75
N THR A 169 -21.48 17.86 -18.81
CA THR A 169 -21.65 19.03 -19.69
C THR A 169 -22.22 20.22 -18.93
N ILE A 170 -21.96 21.44 -19.42
CA ILE A 170 -22.41 22.68 -18.78
C ILE A 170 -23.93 22.68 -18.60
N GLU A 171 -24.67 22.19 -19.59
CA GLU A 171 -26.12 22.08 -19.58
C GLU A 171 -26.61 21.17 -18.44
N LYS A 172 -26.01 20.00 -18.29
CA LYS A 172 -26.32 19.05 -17.21
C LYS A 172 -25.98 19.60 -15.83
N VAL A 173 -24.86 20.33 -15.71
CA VAL A 173 -24.48 20.98 -14.44
C VAL A 173 -25.50 22.06 -14.08
N ALA A 174 -25.85 22.93 -15.04
CA ALA A 174 -26.83 23.99 -14.85
C ALA A 174 -28.21 23.42 -14.45
N GLU A 175 -28.64 22.35 -15.11
CA GLU A 175 -29.86 21.61 -14.78
C GLU A 175 -29.82 21.03 -13.35
N LYS A 176 -28.77 20.29 -12.99
CA LYS A 176 -28.62 19.68 -11.66
C LYS A 176 -28.54 20.72 -10.52
N LEU A 177 -28.03 21.91 -10.81
CA LEU A 177 -27.96 23.03 -9.88
C LEU A 177 -29.20 23.94 -9.93
N GLN A 178 -30.15 23.68 -10.83
CA GLN A 178 -31.33 24.52 -11.06
C GLN A 178 -30.99 25.99 -11.35
N VAL A 179 -29.92 26.23 -12.11
CA VAL A 179 -29.47 27.57 -12.51
C VAL A 179 -29.47 27.74 -14.02
N SER A 180 -29.54 28.98 -14.49
CA SER A 180 -29.34 29.27 -15.91
C SER A 180 -27.86 29.11 -16.30
N ARG A 181 -27.58 28.86 -17.58
CA ARG A 181 -26.22 28.82 -18.13
C ARG A 181 -25.43 30.09 -17.82
N ARG A 182 -26.08 31.26 -17.92
CA ARG A 182 -25.47 32.56 -17.60
C ARG A 182 -25.04 32.63 -16.13
N THR A 183 -25.87 32.10 -15.22
CA THR A 183 -25.51 32.02 -13.80
C THR A 183 -24.34 31.07 -13.59
N TYR A 184 -24.34 29.90 -14.24
CA TYR A 184 -23.22 28.97 -14.19
C TYR A 184 -21.89 29.63 -14.65
N GLU A 185 -21.89 30.32 -15.79
CA GLU A 185 -20.69 30.98 -16.33
C GLU A 185 -20.13 32.05 -15.38
N ARG A 186 -20.99 32.70 -14.59
CA ARG A 186 -20.59 33.64 -13.54
C ARG A 186 -20.07 32.95 -12.27
N LEU A 187 -20.66 31.82 -11.90
CA LEU A 187 -20.29 31.08 -10.69
C LEU A 187 -18.99 30.30 -10.85
N ARG A 188 -18.77 29.70 -12.02
CA ARG A 188 -17.61 28.86 -12.34
C ARG A 188 -16.26 29.51 -11.97
N PRO A 189 -15.88 30.70 -12.47
CA PRO A 189 -14.58 31.29 -12.14
C PRO A 189 -14.45 31.60 -10.64
N ARG A 190 -15.55 31.97 -9.98
CA ARG A 190 -15.56 32.20 -8.52
C ARG A 190 -15.37 30.91 -7.74
N ALA A 191 -15.99 29.82 -8.18
CA ALA A 191 -15.82 28.51 -7.56
C ALA A 191 -14.37 28.03 -7.67
N VAL A 192 -13.76 28.17 -8.86
CA VAL A 192 -12.34 27.83 -9.07
C VAL A 192 -11.43 28.69 -8.19
N ALA A 193 -11.64 30.00 -8.13
CA ALA A 193 -10.83 30.88 -7.30
C ALA A 193 -10.92 30.56 -5.79
N GLU A 194 -12.10 30.18 -5.30
CA GLU A 194 -12.28 29.76 -3.91
C GLU A 194 -11.62 28.41 -3.63
N PHE A 195 -11.74 27.45 -4.54
CA PHE A 195 -11.02 26.19 -4.43
C PHE A 195 -9.51 26.41 -4.40
N VAL A 196 -8.99 27.29 -5.29
CA VAL A 196 -7.56 27.65 -5.30
C VAL A 196 -7.08 28.21 -3.97
N ARG A 197 -7.92 28.97 -3.26
CA ARG A 197 -7.59 29.50 -1.94
C ARG A 197 -7.52 28.42 -0.87
N LEU A 198 -8.30 27.34 -1.00
CA LEU A 198 -8.36 26.27 0.00
C LEU A 198 -7.30 25.19 -0.20
N SER A 199 -6.86 24.95 -1.43
CA SER A 199 -5.79 23.98 -1.74
C SER A 199 -4.41 24.65 -1.90
N GLY A 200 -4.24 25.86 -1.37
CA GLY A 200 -3.02 26.66 -1.44
C GLY A 200 -2.34 26.82 -0.09
#